data_AF-A0A1G2XBE1-F1
#
_entry.id   AF-A0A1G2XBE1-F1
#
_cell.length_a   1.000
_cell.length_b   1.000
_cell.length_c   1.000
_cell.angle_alpha   90.00
_cell.angle_beta   90.00
_cell.angle_gamma   90.00
#
_symmetry.space_group_name_H-M   'P 1'
#
loop_
_entity.id
_entity.type
_entity.pdbx_description
1 polymer ?
#
loop_
_entity_poly.entity_id
_entity_poly.type
_entity_poly.pdbx_seq_one_letter_code
_entity_poly.pdbx_strand_id
1 'polypeptide(L)'
;MSLQRLIFFVLSALFFIGSSIWLKDEFSPNWVKYQKEYYKEQAIKVEKEYAAAASVREKELLGKRLASFRRPVYGVKQILLKGEYSWAKRQNGDKVDRCITCHIDEEKLKASHSNTKEFPFDIYGCTVCHGGIGRALSEEMAHEGMHYHKRQMQLLVANAETMFDFWSELATLTPEESDPNQRLEMGDFKKYSITGDKAIYVGSQKCLKCHIGLTSPHVERWQRIKFKTFERVKEAPDYIAGNEAYRKTCLKCHTTGYDETTGKYSEEGVTCEACHGAGEVFAYFMDIGKALEGQKIAKVGTFGTPFNVCGPCHHTRGHEMRLKFFQEKGGSDEWFFPQHTFPYKTSSPGKAESELKSLPKIY
;
A
#
# COMPACT_ATOMS: atom_id res chain seq x y z
N MET A 1 -65.98 -7.40 20.87
CA MET A 1 -65.30 -7.84 19.63
C MET A 1 -64.85 -9.28 19.80
N SER A 2 -64.98 -10.15 18.79
CA SER A 2 -64.39 -11.50 18.89
C SER A 2 -62.87 -11.40 18.90
N LEU A 3 -62.20 -12.35 19.57
CA LEU A 3 -60.74 -12.41 19.66
C LEU A 3 -60.09 -12.38 18.27
N GLN A 4 -60.68 -13.07 17.28
CA GLN A 4 -60.24 -13.05 15.89
C GLN A 4 -60.30 -11.66 15.25
N ARG A 5 -61.35 -10.87 15.50
CA ARG A 5 -61.42 -9.49 14.99
C ARG A 5 -60.37 -8.62 15.64
N LEU A 6 -60.13 -8.76 16.95
CA LEU A 6 -59.08 -8.00 17.65
C LEU A 6 -57.70 -8.30 17.09
N ILE A 7 -57.36 -9.59 16.90
CA ILE A 7 -56.09 -10.02 16.30
C ILE A 7 -55.94 -9.43 14.89
N PHE A 8 -56.99 -9.49 14.06
CA PHE A 8 -56.96 -8.92 12.71
C PHE A 8 -56.70 -7.40 12.73
N PHE A 9 -57.34 -6.64 13.61
CA PHE A 9 -57.11 -5.19 13.73
C PHE A 9 -55.70 -4.88 14.22
N VAL A 10 -55.16 -5.63 15.19
CA VAL A 10 -53.79 -5.44 15.69
C VAL A 10 -52.77 -5.75 14.60
N LEU A 11 -52.90 -6.89 13.91
CA LEU A 11 -51.99 -7.26 12.82
C LEU A 11 -52.07 -6.27 11.64
N SER A 12 -53.27 -5.81 11.29
CA SER A 12 -53.45 -4.79 10.25
C SER A 12 -52.81 -3.47 10.66
N ALA A 13 -52.99 -3.03 11.90
CA ALA A 13 -52.37 -1.81 12.41
C ALA A 13 -50.83 -1.93 12.42
N LEU A 14 -50.28 -3.06 12.86
CA LEU A 14 -48.83 -3.32 12.80
C LEU A 14 -48.32 -3.32 11.36
N PHE A 15 -49.07 -3.89 10.42
CA PHE A 15 -48.73 -3.84 8.99
C PHE A 15 -48.72 -2.39 8.47
N PHE A 16 -49.75 -1.60 8.73
CA PHE A 16 -49.80 -0.19 8.31
C PHE A 16 -48.68 0.65 8.93
N ILE A 17 -48.36 0.42 10.21
CA ILE A 17 -47.24 1.08 10.88
C ILE A 17 -45.93 0.67 10.21
N GLY A 18 -45.71 -0.64 9.98
CA GLY A 18 -44.53 -1.15 9.29
C GLY A 18 -44.38 -0.58 7.88
N SER A 19 -45.45 -0.56 7.08
CA SER A 19 -45.44 0.03 5.73
C SER A 19 -45.19 1.53 5.76
N SER A 20 -45.72 2.26 6.75
CA SER A 20 -45.49 3.71 6.88
C SER A 20 -44.03 4.02 7.25
N ILE A 21 -43.42 3.21 8.11
CA ILE A 21 -41.99 3.29 8.45
C ILE A 21 -41.14 2.99 7.20
N TRP A 22 -41.45 1.92 6.48
CA TRP A 22 -40.75 1.55 5.25
C TRP A 22 -40.85 2.64 4.17
N LEU A 23 -42.05 3.20 3.92
CA LEU A 23 -42.24 4.31 2.99
C LEU A 23 -41.46 5.55 3.42
N LYS A 24 -41.42 5.86 4.73
CA LYS A 24 -40.63 6.98 5.24
C LYS A 24 -39.13 6.79 4.98
N ASP A 25 -38.61 5.59 5.21
CA ASP A 25 -37.20 5.28 4.94
C ASP A 25 -36.87 5.32 3.45
N GLU A 26 -37.80 4.90 2.58
CA GLU A 26 -37.64 4.96 1.12
C GLU A 26 -37.63 6.42 0.61
N PHE A 27 -38.56 7.26 1.07
CA PHE A 27 -38.70 8.64 0.60
C PHE A 27 -37.83 9.66 1.33
N SER A 28 -37.32 9.34 2.51
CA SER A 28 -36.47 10.21 3.31
C SER A 28 -35.39 9.42 4.04
N PRO A 29 -34.48 8.76 3.28
CA PRO A 29 -33.49 7.89 3.88
C PRO A 29 -32.51 8.70 4.74
N ASN A 30 -32.08 8.08 5.84
CA ASN A 30 -31.28 8.74 6.88
C ASN A 30 -29.98 9.34 6.34
N TRP A 31 -29.37 8.75 5.31
CA TRP A 31 -28.11 9.26 4.73
C TRP A 31 -28.25 10.65 4.09
N VAL A 32 -29.46 11.05 3.66
CA VAL A 32 -29.71 12.35 3.03
C VAL A 32 -29.38 13.50 3.98
N LYS A 33 -29.51 13.29 5.30
CA LYS A 33 -29.18 14.31 6.31
C LYS A 33 -27.70 14.74 6.22
N TYR A 34 -26.79 13.79 5.99
CA TYR A 34 -25.35 14.05 5.91
C TYR A 34 -25.00 14.88 4.68
N GLN A 35 -25.61 14.59 3.52
CA GLN A 35 -25.40 15.39 2.32
C GLN A 35 -26.01 16.79 2.43
N LYS A 36 -27.20 16.92 3.05
CA LYS A 36 -27.83 18.23 3.33
C LYS A 36 -26.91 19.11 4.19
N GLU A 37 -26.35 18.55 5.26
CA GLU A 37 -25.42 19.26 6.14
C GLU A 37 -24.15 19.69 5.40
N TYR A 38 -23.53 18.78 4.65
CA TYR A 38 -22.35 19.08 3.84
C TYR A 38 -22.60 20.21 2.83
N TYR A 39 -23.62 20.11 1.99
CA TYR A 39 -23.88 21.13 0.96
C TYR A 39 -24.24 22.47 1.58
N LYS A 40 -24.93 22.50 2.73
CA LYS A 40 -25.18 23.73 3.48
C LYS A 40 -23.88 24.37 3.97
N GLU A 41 -22.97 23.58 4.55
CA GLU A 41 -21.66 24.06 4.99
C GLU A 41 -20.84 24.63 3.81
N GLN A 42 -20.81 23.91 2.68
CA GLN A 42 -20.07 24.33 1.49
C GLN A 42 -20.68 25.57 0.83
N ALA A 43 -22.01 25.70 0.80
CA ALA A 43 -22.68 26.90 0.30
C ALA A 43 -22.27 28.14 1.11
N ILE A 44 -22.22 28.04 2.44
CA ILE A 44 -21.79 29.14 3.32
C ILE A 44 -20.33 29.53 3.06
N LYS A 45 -19.43 28.55 2.85
CA LYS A 45 -18.01 28.82 2.54
C LYS A 45 -17.87 29.55 1.20
N VAL A 46 -18.48 29.01 0.14
CA VAL A 46 -18.41 29.60 -1.20
C VAL A 46 -19.10 30.95 -1.26
N GLU A 47 -20.17 31.19 -0.48
CA GLU A 47 -20.81 32.50 -0.42
C GLU A 47 -19.89 33.58 0.16
N LYS A 48 -19.08 33.24 1.18
CA LYS A 48 -18.04 34.13 1.70
C LYS A 48 -16.93 34.39 0.68
N GLU A 49 -16.46 33.36 -0.01
CA GLU A 49 -15.46 33.49 -1.09
C GLU A 49 -15.99 34.36 -2.23
N TYR A 50 -17.25 34.17 -2.64
CA TYR A 50 -17.90 34.95 -3.68
C TYR A 50 -17.99 36.44 -3.33
N ALA A 51 -18.31 36.75 -2.06
CA ALA A 51 -18.35 38.12 -1.57
C ALA A 51 -16.96 38.78 -1.55
N ALA A 52 -15.91 38.01 -1.25
CA ALA A 52 -14.52 38.47 -1.19
C ALA A 52 -13.82 38.55 -2.55
N ALA A 53 -14.31 37.82 -3.57
CA ALA A 53 -13.71 37.76 -4.90
C ALA A 53 -13.64 39.15 -5.56
N ALA A 54 -12.49 39.48 -6.13
CA ALA A 54 -12.27 40.78 -6.79
C ALA A 54 -12.47 40.70 -8.31
N SER A 55 -12.22 39.54 -8.92
CA SER A 55 -12.29 39.39 -10.37
C SER A 55 -13.67 38.91 -10.84
N VAL A 56 -14.11 39.42 -11.99
CA VAL A 56 -15.39 39.04 -12.62
C VAL A 56 -15.43 37.54 -12.93
N ARG A 57 -14.32 36.99 -13.43
CA ARG A 57 -14.17 35.56 -13.77
C ARG A 57 -14.28 34.67 -12.54
N GLU A 58 -13.66 35.06 -11.43
CA GLU A 58 -13.72 34.32 -10.17
C GLU A 58 -15.14 34.35 -9.58
N LYS A 59 -15.81 35.51 -9.59
CA LYS A 59 -17.21 35.61 -9.20
C LYS A 59 -18.10 34.72 -10.06
N GLU A 60 -17.89 34.67 -11.38
CA GLU A 60 -18.68 33.79 -12.25
C GLU A 60 -18.53 32.31 -11.88
N LEU A 61 -17.28 31.85 -11.65
CA LEU A 61 -16.97 30.48 -11.25
C LEU A 61 -17.57 30.14 -9.89
N LEU A 62 -17.37 31.00 -8.89
CA LEU A 62 -17.92 30.83 -7.54
C LEU A 62 -19.44 30.89 -7.55
N GLY A 63 -20.05 31.72 -8.41
CA GLY A 63 -21.50 31.80 -8.58
C GLY A 63 -22.09 30.49 -9.11
N LYS A 64 -21.45 29.88 -10.12
CA LYS A 64 -21.85 28.55 -10.63
C LYS A 64 -21.73 27.48 -9.53
N ARG A 65 -20.63 27.49 -8.77
CA ARG A 65 -20.41 26.56 -7.65
C ARG A 65 -21.44 26.75 -6.52
N LEU A 66 -21.73 28.00 -6.14
CA LEU A 66 -22.74 28.33 -5.13
C LEU A 66 -24.13 27.86 -5.56
N ALA A 67 -24.49 28.04 -6.84
CA ALA A 67 -25.75 27.54 -7.38
C ALA A 67 -25.86 26.02 -7.25
N SER A 68 -24.79 25.26 -7.54
CA SER A 68 -24.77 23.81 -7.35
C SER A 68 -24.93 23.38 -5.89
N PHE A 69 -24.39 24.14 -4.94
CA PHE A 69 -24.52 23.83 -3.51
C PHE A 69 -25.85 24.26 -2.90
N ARG A 70 -26.52 25.28 -3.46
CA ARG A 70 -27.87 25.70 -3.05
C ARG A 70 -28.97 24.75 -3.54
N ARG A 71 -28.74 24.05 -4.65
CA ARG A 71 -29.68 23.07 -5.24
C ARG A 71 -28.95 21.77 -5.58
N PRO A 72 -28.43 21.04 -4.58
CA PRO A 72 -27.70 19.82 -4.83
C PRO A 72 -28.64 18.69 -5.23
N VAL A 73 -28.13 17.76 -6.04
CA VAL A 73 -28.76 16.46 -6.26
C VAL A 73 -28.26 15.51 -5.19
N TYR A 74 -29.15 15.06 -4.32
CA TYR A 74 -28.84 14.02 -3.34
C TYR A 74 -28.89 12.65 -4.02
N GLY A 75 -27.93 11.80 -3.70
CA GLY A 75 -27.89 10.47 -4.28
C GLY A 75 -26.91 9.55 -3.57
N VAL A 76 -27.16 8.25 -3.70
CA VAL A 76 -26.22 7.23 -3.26
C VAL A 76 -24.94 7.35 -4.09
N LYS A 77 -23.83 7.58 -3.40
CA LYS A 77 -22.50 7.58 -4.00
C LYS A 77 -21.85 6.24 -3.73
N GLN A 78 -21.32 5.60 -4.77
CA GLN A 78 -20.72 4.29 -4.64
C GLN A 78 -19.42 4.18 -5.41
N ILE A 79 -18.47 3.47 -4.82
CA ILE A 79 -17.20 3.08 -5.39
C ILE A 79 -17.35 1.61 -5.80
N LEU A 80 -17.15 1.34 -7.09
CA LEU A 80 -17.20 -0.01 -7.63
C LEU A 80 -15.78 -0.56 -7.59
N LEU A 81 -15.51 -1.36 -6.56
CA LEU A 81 -14.21 -1.95 -6.33
C LEU A 81 -14.01 -3.09 -7.33
N LYS A 82 -13.05 -2.89 -8.21
CA LYS A 82 -12.73 -3.82 -9.29
C LYS A 82 -11.91 -4.97 -8.73
N GLY A 83 -12.55 -6.13 -8.58
CA GLY A 83 -11.92 -7.37 -8.11
C GLY A 83 -11.30 -8.19 -9.24
N GLU A 84 -11.10 -9.49 -8.99
CA GLU A 84 -10.40 -10.40 -9.91
C GLU A 84 -10.94 -10.32 -11.35
N TYR A 85 -10.03 -10.19 -12.32
CA TYR A 85 -10.30 -10.21 -13.77
C TYR A 85 -11.27 -9.13 -14.29
N SER A 86 -11.63 -8.14 -13.47
CA SER A 86 -12.55 -7.07 -13.84
C SER A 86 -11.84 -5.95 -14.62
N TRP A 87 -10.55 -5.74 -14.39
CA TRP A 87 -9.74 -4.73 -15.09
C TRP A 87 -9.54 -5.08 -16.57
N ALA A 88 -9.05 -6.28 -16.89
CA ALA A 88 -8.88 -6.74 -18.28
C ALA A 88 -10.20 -6.77 -19.07
N LYS A 89 -11.31 -7.13 -18.43
CA LYS A 89 -12.63 -7.22 -19.06
C LYS A 89 -13.40 -5.89 -19.08
N ARG A 90 -12.85 -4.83 -18.48
CA ARG A 90 -13.52 -3.53 -18.24
C ARG A 90 -14.90 -3.70 -17.57
N GLN A 91 -15.03 -4.69 -16.71
CA GLN A 91 -16.24 -4.99 -15.96
C GLN A 91 -16.17 -4.35 -14.57
N ASN A 92 -17.33 -4.21 -13.93
CA ASN A 92 -17.38 -3.84 -12.53
C ASN A 92 -17.10 -5.08 -11.69
N GLY A 93 -16.36 -4.93 -10.58
CA GLY A 93 -16.18 -6.01 -9.62
C GLY A 93 -17.41 -6.20 -8.73
N ASP A 94 -17.38 -7.28 -7.96
CA ASP A 94 -18.47 -7.67 -7.06
C ASP A 94 -18.43 -6.93 -5.71
N LYS A 95 -17.39 -6.15 -5.42
CA LYS A 95 -17.31 -5.33 -4.20
C LYS A 95 -17.76 -3.91 -4.47
N VAL A 96 -18.54 -3.37 -3.53
CA VAL A 96 -19.09 -2.02 -3.62
C VAL A 96 -18.97 -1.36 -2.25
N ASP A 97 -18.46 -0.14 -2.25
CA ASP A 97 -18.38 0.70 -1.06
C ASP A 97 -19.23 1.96 -1.24
N ARG A 98 -20.14 2.22 -0.31
CA ARG A 98 -21.07 3.35 -0.28
C ARG A 98 -20.80 4.30 0.88
N CYS A 99 -19.69 4.14 1.61
CA CYS A 99 -19.32 5.00 2.72
C CYS A 99 -19.34 6.50 2.34
N ILE A 100 -18.91 6.84 1.13
CA ILE A 100 -18.92 8.22 0.59
C ILE A 100 -20.34 8.79 0.33
N THR A 101 -21.39 7.99 0.48
CA THR A 101 -22.78 8.49 0.49
C THR A 101 -23.02 9.37 1.71
N CYS A 102 -22.52 8.95 2.88
CA CYS A 102 -22.61 9.69 4.14
C CYS A 102 -21.35 10.55 4.36
N HIS A 103 -20.17 9.99 4.08
CA HIS A 103 -18.87 10.65 4.17
C HIS A 103 -18.52 11.37 2.86
N ILE A 104 -19.35 12.34 2.48
CA ILE A 104 -19.25 13.04 1.19
C ILE A 104 -18.11 14.06 1.13
N ASP A 105 -17.55 14.45 2.29
CA ASP A 105 -16.48 15.44 2.39
C ASP A 105 -15.11 14.80 2.13
N GLU A 106 -14.75 14.71 0.85
CA GLU A 106 -13.51 14.09 0.40
C GLU A 106 -12.27 14.81 0.94
N GLU A 107 -12.33 16.13 1.15
CA GLU A 107 -11.21 16.90 1.71
C GLU A 107 -10.98 16.54 3.18
N LYS A 108 -12.04 16.39 3.98
CA LYS A 108 -11.93 15.88 5.36
C LYS A 108 -11.40 14.44 5.38
N LEU A 109 -11.83 13.60 4.42
CA LEU A 109 -11.31 12.24 4.30
C LEU A 109 -9.81 12.23 3.98
N LYS A 110 -9.36 12.97 2.96
CA LYS A 110 -7.94 13.07 2.59
C LYS A 110 -7.09 13.63 3.73
N ALA A 111 -7.58 14.61 4.47
CA ALA A 111 -6.87 15.15 5.64
C ALA A 111 -6.63 14.09 6.73
N SER A 112 -7.49 13.08 6.81
CA SER A 112 -7.39 11.98 7.78
C SER A 112 -6.60 10.78 7.23
N HIS A 113 -6.27 10.76 5.93
CA HIS A 113 -5.61 9.66 5.24
C HIS A 113 -4.38 10.16 4.47
N SER A 114 -3.23 10.15 5.14
CA SER A 114 -1.95 10.60 4.56
C SER A 114 -1.47 9.80 3.35
N ASN A 115 -1.96 8.57 3.18
CA ASN A 115 -1.48 7.62 2.18
C ASN A 115 -2.49 7.43 1.03
N THR A 116 -3.37 8.41 0.80
CA THR A 116 -4.37 8.38 -0.28
C THR A 116 -3.76 8.31 -1.68
N LYS A 117 -2.47 8.65 -1.81
CA LYS A 117 -1.73 8.50 -3.06
C LYS A 117 -1.45 7.03 -3.36
N GLU A 118 -1.06 6.26 -2.34
CA GLU A 118 -0.79 4.83 -2.42
C GLU A 118 -2.08 4.00 -2.38
N PHE A 119 -3.08 4.47 -1.62
CA PHE A 119 -4.39 3.85 -1.50
C PHE A 119 -5.52 4.82 -1.91
N PRO A 120 -5.74 5.03 -3.22
CA PRO A 120 -6.86 5.81 -3.69
C PRO A 120 -8.19 5.17 -3.31
N PHE A 121 -9.12 5.96 -2.77
CA PHE A 121 -10.43 5.47 -2.34
C PHE A 121 -11.22 4.83 -3.48
N ASP A 122 -11.10 5.35 -4.70
CA ASP A 122 -11.79 4.87 -5.90
C ASP A 122 -11.29 3.50 -6.40
N ILE A 123 -10.16 3.02 -5.89
CA ILE A 123 -9.60 1.70 -6.19
C ILE A 123 -9.86 0.72 -5.05
N TYR A 124 -9.53 1.12 -3.82
CA TYR A 124 -9.48 0.21 -2.67
C TYR A 124 -10.70 0.31 -1.75
N GLY A 125 -11.42 1.42 -1.79
CA GLY A 125 -12.54 1.69 -0.89
C GLY A 125 -12.09 1.95 0.55
N CYS A 126 -13.07 2.08 1.43
CA CYS A 126 -12.89 2.27 2.86
C CYS A 126 -12.89 0.92 3.60
N THR A 127 -13.74 -0.01 3.16
CA THR A 127 -13.95 -1.29 3.87
C THR A 127 -12.73 -2.21 3.90
N VAL A 128 -11.76 -2.05 3.00
CA VAL A 128 -10.57 -2.91 2.99
C VAL A 128 -9.71 -2.76 4.26
N CYS A 129 -9.63 -1.55 4.81
CA CYS A 129 -8.91 -1.28 6.06
C CYS A 129 -9.88 -1.18 7.24
N HIS A 130 -11.06 -0.59 7.02
CA HIS A 130 -12.02 -0.32 8.08
C HIS A 130 -12.98 -1.48 8.36
N GLY A 131 -13.12 -2.48 7.48
CA GLY A 131 -14.20 -3.47 7.59
C GLY A 131 -15.57 -2.83 7.36
N GLY A 132 -16.60 -3.33 8.04
CA GLY A 132 -17.97 -2.84 7.87
C GLY A 132 -18.70 -3.42 6.64
N ILE A 133 -19.95 -2.98 6.45
CA ILE A 133 -20.80 -3.45 5.34
C ILE A 133 -20.90 -2.35 4.29
N GLY A 134 -19.96 -2.34 3.33
CA GLY A 134 -19.84 -1.28 2.31
C GLY A 134 -21.08 -1.05 1.45
N ARG A 135 -22.01 -2.01 1.36
CA ARG A 135 -23.28 -1.86 0.61
C ARG A 135 -24.39 -1.18 1.40
N ALA A 136 -24.28 -1.13 2.72
CA ALA A 136 -25.32 -0.61 3.59
C ALA A 136 -25.43 0.92 3.46
N LEU A 137 -26.65 1.42 3.67
CA LEU A 137 -26.98 2.85 3.63
C LEU A 137 -27.50 3.37 4.98
N SER A 138 -27.76 2.47 5.92
CA SER A 138 -27.99 2.80 7.32
C SER A 138 -26.65 2.83 8.06
N GLU A 139 -26.51 3.80 8.96
CA GLU A 139 -25.29 3.98 9.76
C GLU A 139 -24.98 2.75 10.61
N GLU A 140 -25.99 2.18 11.27
CA GLU A 140 -25.85 0.99 12.11
C GLU A 140 -25.30 -0.21 11.34
N MET A 141 -25.89 -0.54 10.19
CA MET A 141 -25.43 -1.68 9.39
C MET A 141 -24.11 -1.40 8.69
N ALA A 142 -23.90 -0.19 8.18
CA ALA A 142 -22.64 0.16 7.50
C ALA A 142 -21.44 0.02 8.46
N HIS A 143 -21.64 0.34 9.73
CA HIS A 143 -20.61 0.25 10.76
C HIS A 143 -20.57 -1.09 11.51
N GLU A 144 -21.45 -2.05 11.17
CA GLU A 144 -21.43 -3.38 11.78
C GLU A 144 -20.11 -4.09 11.43
N GLY A 145 -19.31 -4.39 12.46
CA GLY A 145 -17.98 -4.98 12.27
C GLY A 145 -16.93 -4.00 11.71
N MET A 146 -17.17 -2.68 11.81
CA MET A 146 -16.22 -1.67 11.36
C MET A 146 -15.22 -1.27 12.46
N HIS A 147 -14.01 -0.90 12.05
CA HIS A 147 -12.92 -0.40 12.85
C HIS A 147 -12.70 1.08 12.53
N TYR A 148 -13.02 1.95 13.48
CA TYR A 148 -13.09 3.39 13.27
C TYR A 148 -11.72 4.06 13.23
N HIS A 149 -10.78 3.56 14.01
CA HIS A 149 -9.48 4.21 14.20
C HIS A 149 -8.33 3.21 14.18
N LYS A 150 -7.13 3.69 13.85
CA LYS A 150 -5.90 2.88 13.66
C LYS A 150 -5.68 1.82 14.74
N ARG A 151 -5.87 2.19 16.02
CA ARG A 151 -5.71 1.25 17.15
C ARG A 151 -6.66 0.05 17.08
N GLN A 152 -7.90 0.22 16.64
CA GLN A 152 -8.84 -0.90 16.51
C GLN A 152 -8.42 -1.84 15.38
N MET A 153 -7.98 -1.30 14.24
CA MET A 153 -7.46 -2.09 13.12
C MET A 153 -6.23 -2.89 13.55
N GLN A 154 -5.28 -2.26 14.27
CA GLN A 154 -4.08 -2.93 14.77
C GLN A 154 -4.40 -4.09 15.73
N LEU A 155 -5.46 -3.96 16.54
CA LEU A 155 -5.89 -5.03 17.45
C LEU A 155 -6.47 -6.25 16.72
N LEU A 156 -6.83 -6.13 15.44
CA LEU A 156 -7.29 -7.27 14.63
C LEU A 156 -6.17 -8.24 14.31
N VAL A 157 -4.92 -7.78 14.31
CA VAL A 157 -3.75 -8.56 13.91
C VAL A 157 -3.40 -9.56 15.01
N ALA A 158 -4.27 -10.57 15.17
CA ALA A 158 -4.20 -11.59 16.21
C ALA A 158 -3.36 -12.79 15.77
N ASN A 159 -3.25 -13.02 14.46
CA ASN A 159 -2.49 -14.08 13.81
C ASN A 159 -2.00 -13.61 12.42
N ALA A 160 -1.22 -14.44 11.74
CA ALA A 160 -0.69 -14.12 10.41
C ALA A 160 -1.75 -14.09 9.30
N GLU A 161 -2.82 -14.87 9.46
CA GLU A 161 -3.90 -15.01 8.46
C GLU A 161 -4.59 -13.68 8.21
N THR A 162 -4.85 -12.89 9.26
CA THR A 162 -5.41 -11.54 9.11
C THR A 162 -4.60 -10.64 8.16
N MET A 163 -3.26 -10.72 8.22
CA MET A 163 -2.41 -9.96 7.30
C MET A 163 -2.43 -10.52 5.89
N PHE A 164 -2.49 -11.84 5.75
CA PHE A 164 -2.56 -12.48 4.43
C PHE A 164 -3.88 -12.19 3.74
N ASP A 165 -5.01 -12.21 4.45
CA ASP A 165 -6.32 -11.83 3.93
C ASP A 165 -6.32 -10.37 3.48
N PHE A 166 -5.79 -9.48 4.31
CA PHE A 166 -5.65 -8.06 3.97
C PHE A 166 -4.79 -7.84 2.71
N TRP A 167 -3.60 -8.44 2.64
CA TRP A 167 -2.72 -8.31 1.47
C TRP A 167 -3.31 -8.96 0.22
N SER A 168 -4.03 -10.08 0.37
CA SER A 168 -4.75 -10.74 -0.72
C SER A 168 -5.87 -9.86 -1.25
N GLU A 169 -6.61 -9.19 -0.37
CA GLU A 169 -7.64 -8.23 -0.76
C GLU A 169 -7.05 -7.04 -1.53
N LEU A 170 -5.95 -6.47 -1.04
CA LEU A 170 -5.27 -5.41 -1.78
C LEU A 170 -4.75 -5.88 -3.14
N ALA A 171 -4.20 -7.10 -3.22
CA ALA A 171 -3.77 -7.70 -4.49
C ALA A 171 -4.92 -7.87 -5.48
N THR A 172 -6.08 -8.28 -4.98
CA THR A 172 -7.30 -8.48 -5.78
C THR A 172 -7.83 -7.17 -6.34
N LEU A 173 -7.78 -6.08 -5.56
CA LEU A 173 -8.31 -4.77 -5.95
C LEU A 173 -7.36 -3.97 -6.85
N THR A 174 -6.06 -4.28 -6.77
CA THR A 174 -5.03 -3.56 -7.51
C THR A 174 -5.19 -3.77 -9.02
N PRO A 175 -5.14 -2.69 -9.82
CA PRO A 175 -5.24 -2.80 -11.28
C PRO A 175 -4.19 -3.76 -11.86
N GLU A 176 -4.62 -4.59 -12.81
CA GLU A 176 -3.70 -5.45 -13.57
C GLU A 176 -2.67 -4.58 -14.32
N GLU A 177 -1.38 -4.78 -14.04
CA GLU A 177 -0.31 -4.08 -14.74
C GLU A 177 -0.06 -4.71 -16.11
N SER A 178 -0.05 -3.89 -17.16
CA SER A 178 0.20 -4.36 -18.54
C SER A 178 1.67 -4.65 -18.84
N ASP A 179 2.60 -4.23 -17.98
CA ASP A 179 4.04 -4.42 -18.16
C ASP A 179 4.58 -5.43 -17.14
N PRO A 180 4.96 -6.66 -17.56
CA PRO A 180 5.52 -7.67 -16.66
C PRO A 180 6.88 -7.29 -16.06
N ASN A 181 7.50 -6.19 -16.49
CA ASN A 181 8.76 -5.65 -15.95
C ASN A 181 8.56 -4.43 -15.04
N GLN A 182 7.37 -3.83 -14.97
CA GLN A 182 7.05 -2.86 -13.93
C GLN A 182 6.90 -3.65 -12.63
N ARG A 183 7.89 -3.51 -11.75
CA ARG A 183 7.90 -4.17 -10.46
C ARG A 183 7.00 -3.39 -9.52
N LEU A 184 5.72 -3.75 -9.50
CA LEU A 184 4.84 -3.85 -8.32
C LEU A 184 5.18 -2.89 -7.18
N GLU A 185 5.11 -1.57 -7.36
CA GLU A 185 4.94 -0.70 -6.21
C GLU A 185 3.53 -0.86 -5.63
N MET A 186 2.53 -1.07 -6.49
CA MET A 186 1.19 -1.37 -6.04
C MET A 186 1.04 -2.81 -5.55
N GLY A 187 1.79 -3.79 -6.07
CA GLY A 187 1.63 -5.21 -5.67
C GLY A 187 2.50 -5.75 -4.54
N ASP A 188 3.48 -4.99 -4.04
CA ASP A 188 4.26 -5.39 -2.86
C ASP A 188 3.59 -4.92 -1.56
N PHE A 189 2.41 -5.46 -1.26
CA PHE A 189 1.58 -5.03 -0.11
C PHE A 189 2.22 -5.28 1.25
N LYS A 190 3.26 -6.11 1.30
CA LYS A 190 3.99 -6.49 2.53
C LYS A 190 4.67 -5.28 3.19
N LYS A 191 4.86 -4.20 2.45
CA LYS A 191 5.36 -2.93 2.98
C LYS A 191 4.28 -2.13 3.73
N TYR A 192 3.04 -2.59 3.79
CA TYR A 192 1.95 -1.91 4.48
C TYR A 192 1.41 -2.74 5.65
N SER A 193 1.09 -2.04 6.73
CA SER A 193 0.38 -2.58 7.88
C SER A 193 -1.13 -2.60 7.64
N ILE A 194 -1.88 -3.22 8.54
CA ILE A 194 -3.36 -3.34 8.50
C ILE A 194 -4.09 -1.99 8.41
N THR A 195 -3.43 -0.88 8.74
CA THR A 195 -4.01 0.48 8.66
C THR A 195 -3.80 1.14 7.29
N GLY A 196 -3.10 0.48 6.36
CA GLY A 196 -2.62 1.09 5.12
C GLY A 196 -1.43 2.02 5.32
N ASP A 197 -0.85 2.11 6.52
CA ASP A 197 0.43 2.81 6.75
C ASP A 197 1.60 1.93 6.33
N LYS A 198 2.68 2.56 5.85
CA LYS A 198 3.94 1.85 5.59
C LYS A 198 4.41 1.18 6.89
N ALA A 199 4.68 -0.11 6.80
CA ALA A 199 5.16 -0.92 7.91
C ALA A 199 6.56 -0.46 8.34
N ILE A 200 6.83 -0.55 9.64
CA ILE A 200 8.06 -0.04 10.23
C ILE A 200 9.19 -1.07 10.10
N TYR A 201 10.33 -0.62 9.56
CA TYR A 201 11.59 -1.34 9.66
C TYR A 201 12.14 -1.20 11.07
N VAL A 202 12.16 -2.30 11.83
CA VAL A 202 12.54 -2.32 13.24
C VAL A 202 14.06 -2.43 13.44
N GLY A 203 14.80 -2.71 12.37
CA GLY A 203 16.25 -2.80 12.35
C GLY A 203 16.78 -4.16 12.81
N SER A 204 17.94 -4.54 12.27
CA SER A 204 18.51 -5.86 12.49
C SER A 204 18.83 -6.17 13.94
N GLN A 205 19.15 -5.15 14.75
CA GLN A 205 19.42 -5.33 16.18
C GLN A 205 18.25 -5.97 16.93
N LYS A 206 17.01 -5.70 16.54
CA LYS A 206 15.84 -6.36 17.15
C LYS A 206 15.84 -7.86 16.88
N CYS A 207 16.15 -8.25 15.64
CA CYS A 207 16.23 -9.65 15.23
C CYS A 207 17.41 -10.38 15.90
N LEU A 208 18.58 -9.74 15.93
CA LEU A 208 19.83 -10.31 16.42
C LEU A 208 19.77 -10.73 17.89
N LYS A 209 19.00 -10.01 18.73
CA LYS A 209 18.81 -10.34 20.15
C LYS A 209 18.43 -11.80 20.40
N CYS A 210 17.66 -12.41 19.49
CA CYS A 210 17.24 -13.80 19.59
C CYS A 210 17.92 -14.69 18.54
N HIS A 211 18.09 -14.19 17.31
CA HIS A 211 18.54 -15.00 16.19
C HIS A 211 20.03 -15.37 16.20
N ILE A 212 20.88 -14.65 16.95
CA ILE A 212 22.30 -15.01 17.13
C ILE A 212 22.40 -16.42 17.73
N GLY A 213 21.63 -16.75 18.76
CA GLY A 213 21.65 -18.08 19.37
C GLY A 213 20.83 -19.12 18.60
N LEU A 214 19.63 -18.74 18.15
CA LEU A 214 18.67 -19.68 17.54
C LEU A 214 19.04 -20.09 16.11
N THR A 215 19.72 -19.20 15.38
CA THR A 215 20.01 -19.36 13.95
C THR A 215 21.44 -18.89 13.62
N SER A 216 22.40 -19.14 14.52
CA SER A 216 23.78 -18.63 14.43
C SER A 216 24.43 -18.79 13.05
N PRO A 217 24.40 -19.96 12.39
CA PRO A 217 25.06 -20.12 11.10
C PRO A 217 24.51 -19.19 10.01
N HIS A 218 23.20 -18.91 10.05
CA HIS A 218 22.56 -17.99 9.13
C HIS A 218 22.98 -16.54 9.41
N VAL A 219 22.86 -16.11 10.67
CA VAL A 219 23.19 -14.75 11.12
C VAL A 219 24.66 -14.41 10.85
N GLU A 220 25.57 -15.28 11.26
CA GLU A 220 27.00 -15.07 11.09
C GLU A 220 27.40 -14.95 9.62
N ARG A 221 26.87 -15.84 8.77
CA ARG A 221 27.12 -15.78 7.33
C ARG A 221 26.62 -14.45 6.77
N TRP A 222 25.42 -14.02 7.17
CA TRP A 222 24.79 -12.83 6.62
C TRP A 222 25.51 -11.54 7.03
N GLN A 223 25.89 -11.42 8.30
CA GLN A 223 26.70 -10.30 8.80
C GLN A 223 28.05 -10.18 8.08
N ARG A 224 28.66 -11.32 7.70
CA ARG A 224 29.93 -11.30 6.97
C ARG A 224 29.79 -10.87 5.52
N ILE A 225 28.70 -11.22 4.83
CA ILE A 225 28.63 -11.10 3.36
C ILE A 225 27.59 -10.10 2.84
N LYS A 226 26.43 -9.94 3.48
CA LYS A 226 25.31 -9.13 2.94
C LYS A 226 25.21 -7.75 3.56
N PHE A 227 25.44 -7.65 4.87
CA PHE A 227 25.47 -6.38 5.59
C PHE A 227 26.55 -5.44 5.04
N LYS A 228 27.66 -6.01 4.54
CA LYS A 228 28.82 -5.26 4.05
C LYS A 228 28.73 -4.82 2.59
N THR A 229 27.65 -5.15 1.87
CA THR A 229 27.55 -4.83 0.44
C THR A 229 27.63 -3.32 0.16
N PHE A 230 27.14 -2.48 1.08
CA PHE A 230 27.17 -1.03 0.92
C PHE A 230 28.56 -0.42 1.16
N GLU A 231 29.42 -1.06 1.96
CA GLU A 231 30.81 -0.64 2.16
C GLU A 231 31.53 -0.60 0.80
N ARG A 232 31.36 -1.65 -0.01
CA ARG A 232 31.93 -1.72 -1.35
C ARG A 232 31.35 -0.70 -2.33
N VAL A 233 30.08 -0.32 -2.17
CA VAL A 233 29.46 0.73 -2.99
C VAL A 233 30.02 2.11 -2.62
N LYS A 234 30.21 2.39 -1.33
CA LYS A 234 30.78 3.66 -0.86
C LYS A 234 32.20 3.90 -1.37
N GLU A 235 32.95 2.83 -1.61
CA GLU A 235 34.31 2.87 -2.18
C GLU A 235 34.32 2.92 -3.72
N ALA A 236 33.17 2.72 -4.39
CA ALA A 236 33.12 2.63 -5.84
C ALA A 236 33.34 4.02 -6.49
N PRO A 237 34.22 4.14 -7.51
CA PRO A 237 34.52 5.43 -8.14
C PRO A 237 33.29 6.14 -8.71
N ASP A 238 32.34 5.36 -9.24
CA ASP A 238 31.08 5.84 -9.80
C ASP A 238 30.12 6.38 -8.74
N TYR A 239 30.11 5.78 -7.54
CA TYR A 239 29.31 6.29 -6.42
C TYR A 239 29.89 7.58 -5.84
N ILE A 240 31.22 7.64 -5.68
CA ILE A 240 31.95 8.81 -5.14
C ILE A 240 31.81 10.00 -6.07
N ALA A 241 32.06 9.81 -7.37
CA ALA A 241 31.99 10.88 -8.36
C ALA A 241 30.57 11.12 -8.91
N GLY A 242 29.61 10.27 -8.58
CA GLY A 242 28.21 10.40 -8.96
C GLY A 242 27.52 11.57 -8.25
N ASN A 243 26.45 12.09 -8.85
CA ASN A 243 25.58 13.05 -8.19
C ASN A 243 24.57 12.34 -7.27
N GLU A 244 23.71 13.11 -6.59
CA GLU A 244 22.70 12.53 -5.70
C GLU A 244 21.74 11.56 -6.41
N ALA A 245 21.30 11.92 -7.63
CA ALA A 245 20.42 11.05 -8.42
C ALA A 245 21.08 9.70 -8.76
N TYR A 246 22.38 9.72 -9.08
CA TYR A 246 23.17 8.51 -9.30
C TYR A 246 23.25 7.66 -8.03
N ARG A 247 23.64 8.26 -6.90
CA ARG A 247 23.75 7.55 -5.63
C ARG A 247 22.44 6.90 -5.22
N LYS A 248 21.29 7.57 -5.43
CA LYS A 248 19.96 7.02 -5.16
C LYS A 248 19.69 5.71 -5.91
N THR A 249 20.23 5.52 -7.11
CA THR A 249 20.09 4.24 -7.83
C THR A 249 20.80 3.08 -7.12
N CYS A 250 21.95 3.34 -6.50
CA CYS A 250 22.69 2.34 -5.73
C CYS A 250 21.98 2.02 -4.41
N LEU A 251 21.40 3.03 -3.75
CA LEU A 251 20.72 2.88 -2.46
C LEU A 251 19.54 1.91 -2.54
N LYS A 252 18.81 1.89 -3.66
CA LYS A 252 17.67 0.97 -3.89
C LYS A 252 17.99 -0.51 -3.63
N CYS A 253 19.23 -0.93 -3.93
CA CYS A 253 19.64 -2.34 -3.84
C CYS A 253 20.63 -2.62 -2.71
N HIS A 254 21.36 -1.61 -2.25
CA HIS A 254 22.44 -1.76 -1.27
C HIS A 254 22.11 -1.19 0.11
N THR A 255 20.85 -0.87 0.37
CA THR A 255 20.36 -0.50 1.69
C THR A 255 19.06 -1.25 1.99
N THR A 256 18.66 -1.27 3.25
CA THR A 256 17.39 -1.85 3.69
C THR A 256 16.34 -0.74 3.86
N GLY A 257 15.14 -0.96 3.32
CA GLY A 257 14.01 -0.05 3.51
C GLY A 257 14.16 1.28 2.79
N TYR A 258 14.77 1.28 1.59
CA TYR A 258 14.89 2.48 0.77
C TYR A 258 13.51 2.95 0.28
N ASP A 259 13.19 4.22 0.53
CA ASP A 259 11.98 4.88 0.08
C ASP A 259 12.31 5.85 -1.05
N GLU A 260 11.81 5.58 -2.26
CA GLU A 260 12.10 6.38 -3.45
C GLU A 260 11.55 7.81 -3.36
N THR A 261 10.47 8.02 -2.61
CA THR A 261 9.81 9.32 -2.47
C THR A 261 10.61 10.26 -1.58
N THR A 262 11.22 9.73 -0.53
CA THR A 262 12.01 10.51 0.43
C THR A 262 13.52 10.45 0.17
N GLY A 263 13.98 9.45 -0.58
CA GLY A 263 15.40 9.15 -0.79
C GLY A 263 16.13 8.62 0.44
N LYS A 264 15.39 8.18 1.47
CA LYS A 264 15.94 7.68 2.75
C LYS A 264 15.87 6.17 2.81
N TYR A 265 16.69 5.56 3.67
CA TYR A 265 16.68 4.14 3.97
C TYR A 265 16.68 3.93 5.49
N SER A 266 16.31 2.72 5.92
CA SER A 266 16.21 2.36 7.35
C SER A 266 17.52 1.82 7.92
N GLU A 267 18.30 1.06 7.15
CA GLU A 267 19.58 0.51 7.59
C GLU A 267 20.58 0.44 6.44
N GLU A 268 21.88 0.65 6.72
CA GLU A 268 22.94 0.47 5.73
C GLU A 268 23.16 -1.01 5.41
N GLY A 269 23.37 -1.31 4.13
CA GLY A 269 23.60 -2.68 3.67
C GLY A 269 22.30 -3.46 3.43
N VAL A 270 22.45 -4.67 2.89
CA VAL A 270 21.35 -5.60 2.67
C VAL A 270 21.16 -6.42 3.95
N THR A 271 20.31 -5.92 4.84
CA THR A 271 20.15 -6.47 6.18
C THR A 271 18.99 -7.46 6.28
N CYS A 272 18.57 -7.86 7.49
CA CYS A 272 17.53 -8.90 7.68
C CYS A 272 16.22 -8.54 6.95
N GLU A 273 15.77 -7.30 7.10
CA GLU A 273 14.50 -6.82 6.57
C GLU A 273 14.54 -6.53 5.06
N ALA A 274 15.73 -6.53 4.44
CA ALA A 274 15.84 -6.46 2.98
C ALA A 274 15.29 -7.74 2.30
N CYS A 275 15.26 -8.86 3.02
CA CYS A 275 14.70 -10.12 2.52
C CYS A 275 13.36 -10.47 3.17
N HIS A 276 13.22 -10.20 4.47
CA HIS A 276 12.02 -10.56 5.23
C HIS A 276 10.92 -9.48 5.17
N GLY A 277 11.20 -8.30 4.63
CA GLY A 277 10.32 -7.14 4.68
C GLY A 277 10.39 -6.42 6.04
N ALA A 278 9.60 -5.36 6.19
CA ALA A 278 9.52 -4.57 7.41
C ALA A 278 9.06 -5.43 8.61
N GLY A 279 9.82 -5.37 9.70
CA GLY A 279 9.69 -6.26 10.84
C GLY A 279 8.63 -5.92 11.85
N GLU A 280 7.91 -4.80 11.71
CA GLU A 280 6.86 -4.36 12.63
C GLU A 280 5.94 -5.50 13.07
N VAL A 281 5.30 -6.18 12.11
CA VAL A 281 4.26 -7.17 12.41
C VAL A 281 4.85 -8.50 12.87
N PHE A 282 5.84 -9.04 12.16
CA PHE A 282 6.37 -10.36 12.53
C PHE A 282 7.24 -10.32 13.79
N ALA A 283 7.98 -9.24 14.04
CA ALA A 283 8.73 -9.09 15.28
C ALA A 283 7.78 -8.88 16.46
N TYR A 284 6.66 -8.18 16.27
CA TYR A 284 5.61 -8.08 17.31
C TYR A 284 5.11 -9.47 17.73
N PHE A 285 4.76 -10.34 16.78
CA PHE A 285 4.34 -11.71 17.10
C PHE A 285 5.41 -12.51 17.84
N MET A 286 6.69 -12.35 17.46
CA MET A 286 7.80 -12.98 18.17
C MET A 286 7.93 -12.48 19.60
N ASP A 287 7.78 -11.17 19.83
CA ASP A 287 7.89 -10.55 21.17
C ASP A 287 6.80 -11.03 22.14
N ILE A 288 5.58 -11.29 21.64
CA ILE A 288 4.45 -11.73 22.47
C ILE A 288 4.34 -13.27 22.60
N GLY A 289 5.39 -14.01 22.25
CA GLY A 289 5.42 -15.47 22.36
C GLY A 289 4.65 -16.22 21.26
N LYS A 290 4.22 -15.54 20.19
CA LYS A 290 3.58 -16.12 19.01
C LYS A 290 4.55 -16.23 17.82
N ALA A 291 5.78 -16.69 18.08
CA ALA A 291 6.86 -16.70 17.08
C ALA A 291 6.51 -17.47 15.78
N LEU A 292 5.65 -18.50 15.87
CA LEU A 292 5.18 -19.23 14.68
C LEU A 292 4.34 -18.34 13.74
N GLU A 293 3.51 -17.44 14.27
CA GLU A 293 2.75 -16.48 13.46
C GLU A 293 3.70 -15.48 12.78
N GLY A 294 4.68 -14.95 13.52
CA GLY A 294 5.71 -14.09 12.94
C GLY A 294 6.52 -14.80 11.85
N GLN A 295 6.85 -16.08 12.05
CA GLN A 295 7.59 -16.87 11.07
C GLN A 295 6.82 -17.05 9.75
N LYS A 296 5.49 -17.25 9.81
CA LYS A 296 4.65 -17.35 8.60
C LYS A 296 4.81 -16.09 7.74
N ILE A 297 4.71 -14.91 8.36
CA ILE A 297 4.82 -13.62 7.68
C ILE A 297 6.24 -13.41 7.14
N ALA A 298 7.26 -13.62 7.96
CA ALA A 298 8.66 -13.38 7.57
C ALA A 298 9.12 -14.25 6.38
N LYS A 299 8.47 -15.40 6.12
CA LYS A 299 8.83 -16.30 5.02
C LYS A 299 8.25 -15.90 3.66
N VAL A 300 7.21 -15.05 3.61
CA VAL A 300 6.49 -14.73 2.36
C VAL A 300 7.41 -14.15 1.29
N GLY A 301 8.44 -13.39 1.66
CA GLY A 301 9.43 -12.81 0.73
C GLY A 301 10.60 -13.72 0.32
N THR A 302 10.71 -14.93 0.88
CA THR A 302 11.93 -15.74 0.73
C THR A 302 11.96 -16.61 -0.54
N PHE A 303 13.14 -17.14 -0.88
CA PHE A 303 13.35 -17.94 -2.10
C PHE A 303 12.37 -19.13 -2.19
N GLY A 304 11.76 -19.33 -3.37
CA GLY A 304 10.77 -20.38 -3.62
C GLY A 304 9.32 -19.95 -3.45
N THR A 305 9.07 -18.71 -3.01
CA THR A 305 7.74 -18.10 -3.08
C THR A 305 7.54 -17.34 -4.39
N PRO A 306 6.28 -17.05 -4.80
CA PRO A 306 5.99 -16.15 -5.93
C PRO A 306 6.62 -14.76 -5.80
N PHE A 307 7.07 -14.37 -4.61
CA PHE A 307 7.55 -13.02 -4.28
C PHE A 307 9.06 -12.92 -4.12
N ASN A 308 9.81 -13.67 -4.93
CA ASN A 308 11.26 -13.77 -4.92
C ASN A 308 11.99 -12.42 -4.66
N VAL A 309 12.49 -12.23 -3.44
CA VAL A 309 13.18 -11.00 -3.02
C VAL A 309 14.54 -10.78 -3.69
N CYS A 310 15.08 -11.78 -4.38
CA CYS A 310 16.34 -11.63 -5.11
C CYS A 310 16.17 -10.77 -6.37
N GLY A 311 15.02 -10.89 -7.04
CA GLY A 311 14.75 -10.26 -8.33
C GLY A 311 14.91 -8.74 -8.33
N PRO A 312 14.32 -7.99 -7.37
CA PRO A 312 14.43 -6.54 -7.24
C PRO A 312 15.85 -5.99 -7.42
N CYS A 313 16.86 -6.69 -6.88
CA CYS A 313 18.26 -6.28 -6.99
C CYS A 313 19.01 -7.01 -8.11
N HIS A 314 18.79 -8.31 -8.27
CA HIS A 314 19.53 -9.17 -9.20
C HIS A 314 18.78 -9.32 -10.53
N HIS A 315 18.91 -8.31 -11.39
CA HIS A 315 18.42 -8.37 -12.77
C HIS A 315 19.45 -7.85 -13.76
N THR A 316 19.28 -8.23 -15.03
CA THR A 316 20.27 -8.04 -16.12
C THR A 316 20.69 -6.58 -16.34
N ARG A 317 19.85 -5.61 -15.97
CA ARG A 317 20.09 -4.17 -16.16
C ARG A 317 20.42 -3.40 -14.88
N GLY A 318 20.52 -4.06 -13.73
CA GLY A 318 20.68 -3.40 -12.42
C GLY A 318 21.98 -2.59 -12.28
N HIS A 319 22.98 -2.84 -13.14
CA HIS A 319 24.27 -2.14 -13.14
C HIS A 319 24.57 -1.44 -14.49
N GLU A 320 23.61 -1.33 -15.41
CA GLU A 320 23.81 -0.73 -16.74
C GLU A 320 24.25 0.75 -16.65
N MET A 321 23.79 1.48 -15.63
CA MET A 321 24.22 2.86 -15.37
C MET A 321 25.72 2.99 -15.05
N ARG A 322 26.35 1.93 -14.52
CA ARG A 322 27.79 1.91 -14.23
C ARG A 322 28.61 1.79 -15.51
N LEU A 323 28.11 0.98 -16.46
CA LEU A 323 28.73 0.81 -17.77
C LEU A 323 28.86 2.16 -18.49
N LYS A 324 27.77 2.94 -18.54
CA LYS A 324 27.78 4.31 -19.11
C LYS A 324 28.81 5.19 -18.42
N PHE A 325 28.81 5.21 -17.09
CA PHE A 325 29.73 6.03 -16.31
C PHE A 325 31.21 5.72 -16.63
N PHE A 326 31.59 4.44 -16.67
CA PHE A 326 32.98 4.04 -16.90
C PHE A 326 33.41 4.21 -18.37
N GLN A 327 32.51 4.01 -19.33
CA GLN A 327 32.77 4.27 -20.75
C GLN A 327 33.03 5.76 -21.03
N GLU A 328 32.24 6.66 -20.44
CA GLU A 328 32.37 8.11 -20.65
C GLU A 328 33.64 8.68 -20.00
N LYS A 329 34.10 8.10 -18.90
CA LYS A 329 35.23 8.62 -18.11
C LYS A 329 36.54 7.85 -18.26
N GLY A 330 36.59 6.84 -19.14
CA GLY A 330 37.80 6.04 -19.39
C GLY A 330 38.24 5.19 -18.20
N GLY A 331 37.29 4.66 -17.42
CA GLY A 331 37.59 3.88 -16.21
C GLY A 331 37.89 2.41 -16.47
N SER A 332 38.55 1.77 -15.49
CA SER A 332 38.93 0.34 -15.52
C SER A 332 37.73 -0.61 -15.45
N ASP A 333 37.80 -1.68 -16.25
CA ASP A 333 36.79 -2.75 -16.37
C ASP A 333 36.65 -3.59 -15.08
N GLU A 334 37.63 -3.48 -14.15
CA GLU A 334 37.67 -4.20 -12.87
C GLU A 334 36.44 -3.93 -11.98
N TRP A 335 35.88 -2.72 -12.06
CA TRP A 335 34.70 -2.35 -11.28
C TRP A 335 33.39 -2.87 -11.88
N PHE A 336 33.40 -3.25 -13.17
CA PHE A 336 32.27 -3.87 -13.85
C PHE A 336 32.27 -5.39 -13.71
N PHE A 337 33.44 -6.02 -13.67
CA PHE A 337 33.62 -7.44 -13.37
C PHE A 337 34.29 -7.61 -12.01
N PRO A 338 33.52 -7.63 -10.89
CA PRO A 338 34.11 -7.87 -9.58
C PRO A 338 34.90 -9.17 -9.59
N GLN A 339 36.07 -9.20 -8.95
CA GLN A 339 36.94 -10.38 -8.82
C GLN A 339 36.24 -11.64 -8.24
N HIS A 340 34.98 -11.55 -7.82
CA HIS A 340 34.18 -12.60 -7.17
C HIS A 340 32.94 -13.05 -7.96
N THR A 341 32.78 -12.66 -9.22
CA THR A 341 31.72 -13.20 -10.10
C THR A 341 32.12 -14.47 -10.84
N PHE A 342 33.28 -15.07 -10.54
CA PHE A 342 33.52 -16.44 -10.96
C PHE A 342 32.51 -17.33 -10.22
N PRO A 343 31.60 -18.03 -10.93
CA PRO A 343 30.72 -18.99 -10.29
C PRO A 343 31.59 -20.00 -9.54
N TYR A 344 31.14 -20.42 -8.35
CA TYR A 344 31.74 -21.50 -7.58
C TYR A 344 32.10 -22.62 -8.55
N LYS A 345 33.39 -22.96 -8.67
CA LYS A 345 33.91 -23.93 -9.67
C LYS A 345 33.18 -25.26 -9.53
N THR A 346 32.10 -25.44 -10.27
CA THR A 346 31.58 -26.76 -10.63
C THR A 346 32.26 -27.13 -11.94
N SER A 347 33.30 -27.95 -11.82
CA SER A 347 33.99 -28.71 -12.87
C SER A 347 34.66 -27.94 -14.03
N SER A 348 35.98 -27.76 -13.91
CA SER A 348 37.04 -28.19 -14.86
C SER A 348 38.22 -27.20 -14.90
N PRO A 349 39.49 -27.66 -14.78
CA PRO A 349 40.66 -26.80 -14.74
C PRO A 349 41.12 -26.45 -16.16
N GLY A 350 40.51 -25.43 -16.76
CA GLY A 350 41.06 -24.75 -17.94
C GLY A 350 41.76 -23.46 -17.52
N LYS A 351 43.05 -23.32 -17.82
CA LYS A 351 43.79 -22.05 -17.70
C LYS A 351 43.08 -20.99 -18.57
N ALA A 352 42.60 -19.92 -17.97
CA ALA A 352 42.23 -18.71 -18.71
C ALA A 352 43.19 -17.60 -18.27
N GLU A 353 44.06 -17.22 -19.20
CA GLU A 353 44.93 -16.06 -19.09
C GLU A 353 44.10 -14.77 -18.99
N SER A 354 44.65 -13.81 -18.25
CA SER A 354 44.08 -12.50 -18.01
C SER A 354 44.17 -11.61 -19.25
N GLU A 355 43.22 -11.73 -20.17
CA GLU A 355 42.96 -10.66 -21.14
C GLU A 355 42.06 -9.60 -20.48
N LEU A 356 42.47 -8.33 -20.57
CA LEU A 356 41.62 -7.17 -20.25
C LEU A 356 40.35 -7.26 -21.10
N LYS A 357 39.22 -7.66 -20.49
CA LYS A 357 37.95 -7.78 -21.19
C LYS A 357 37.31 -6.40 -21.33
N SER A 358 37.53 -5.76 -22.48
CA SER A 358 36.90 -4.50 -22.86
C SER A 358 35.41 -4.46 -22.50
N LEU A 359 34.94 -3.36 -21.91
CA LEU A 359 33.53 -3.18 -21.52
C LEU A 359 32.55 -3.50 -22.68
N PRO A 360 31.41 -4.16 -22.40
CA PRO A 360 30.34 -4.37 -23.38
C PRO A 360 29.89 -3.06 -24.02
N LYS A 361 29.77 -2.99 -25.35
CA LYS A 361 29.22 -1.81 -26.03
C LYS A 361 27.71 -1.71 -25.78
N ILE A 362 27.23 -0.51 -25.48
CA ILE A 362 25.79 -0.21 -25.42
C ILE A 362 25.34 0.04 -26.87
N TYR A 363 24.35 -0.72 -27.33
CA TYR A 363 23.71 -0.52 -28.63
C TYR A 363 22.41 0.27 -28.49
#